data_AF-A0A2A4UGZ7-F1
#
_entry.id   AF-A0A2A4UGZ7-F1
#
_cell.length_a   1.000
_cell.length_b   1.000
_cell.length_c   1.000
_cell.angle_alpha   90.00
_cell.angle_beta   90.00
_cell.angle_gamma   90.00
#
_symmetry.space_group_name_H-M   'P 1'
#
loop_
_entity.id
_entity.type
_entity.pdbx_description
1 polymer ?
#
loop_
_entity_poly.entity_id
_entity_poly.type
_entity_poly.pdbx_seq_one_letter_code
_entity_poly.pdbx_strand_id
1 'polypeptide(L)'
;MNEKNIATFADLLLDDYNVKGRTKEDILLQIFALFKDFQTLQIQTHNRHINIIDDKHALCEQSYTIKAMADNEWRSMVQQEQIQLIKQGGVWKISGGL
;
A
#
# COMPACT_ATOMS: atom_id res chain seq x y z
N MET A 1 -0.59 -4.64 -15.96
CA MET A 1 0.30 -3.46 -15.90
C MET A 1 -0.23 -2.63 -14.73
N ASN A 2 0.51 -2.51 -13.62
CA ASN A 2 0.05 -1.67 -12.51
C ASN A 2 0.18 -0.21 -12.95
N GLU A 3 -0.94 0.45 -13.24
CA GLU A 3 -0.94 1.87 -13.56
C GLU A 3 -0.49 2.66 -12.32
N LYS A 4 0.52 3.52 -12.51
CA LYS A 4 1.04 4.43 -11.48
C LYS A 4 0.05 5.57 -11.23
N ASN A 5 -1.14 5.27 -10.70
CA ASN A 5 -2.18 6.25 -10.43
C ASN A 5 -2.23 6.60 -8.94
N ILE A 6 -1.63 7.75 -8.59
CA ILE A 6 -1.59 8.23 -7.20
C ILE A 6 -2.97 8.59 -6.66
N ALA A 7 -3.90 9.03 -7.51
CA ALA A 7 -5.27 9.33 -7.09
C ALA A 7 -6.00 8.04 -6.66
N THR A 8 -5.85 6.96 -7.46
CA THR A 8 -6.38 5.65 -7.09
C THR A 8 -5.78 5.14 -5.78
N PHE A 9 -4.49 5.38 -5.53
CA PHE A 9 -3.86 5.02 -4.25
C PHE A 9 -4.38 5.87 -3.09
N ALA A 10 -4.57 7.18 -3.30
CA ALA A 10 -5.14 8.08 -2.30
C ALA A 10 -6.56 7.67 -1.89
N ASP A 11 -7.34 7.13 -2.82
CA ASP A 11 -8.68 6.60 -2.54
C ASP A 11 -8.67 5.33 -1.69
N LEU A 12 -7.54 4.61 -1.58
CA LEU A 12 -7.43 3.45 -0.70
C LEU A 12 -7.20 3.83 0.76
N LEU A 13 -6.62 5.00 1.02
CA LEU A 13 -6.30 5.48 2.37
C LEU A 13 -7.52 6.14 3.01
N LEU A 14 -7.68 5.93 4.33
CA LEU A 14 -8.65 6.65 5.15
C LEU A 14 -8.43 8.17 5.02
N ASP A 15 -9.50 8.96 5.05
CA ASP A 15 -9.39 10.41 4.80
C ASP A 15 -8.58 11.14 5.87
N ASP A 16 -8.70 10.70 7.13
CA ASP A 16 -7.94 11.19 8.29
C ASP A 16 -6.76 10.26 8.66
N TYR A 17 -6.21 9.52 7.68
CA TYR A 17 -5.10 8.60 7.92
C TYR A 17 -3.94 9.30 8.63
N ASN A 18 -3.66 8.85 9.85
CA ASN A 18 -2.50 9.27 10.64
C ASN A 18 -2.03 8.12 11.52
N VAL A 19 -0.91 7.50 11.14
CA VAL A 19 -0.38 6.32 11.83
C VAL A 19 1.09 6.53 12.13
N LYS A 20 1.44 6.43 13.41
CA LYS A 20 2.82 6.64 13.92
C LYS A 20 3.41 8.00 13.48
N GLY A 21 2.57 9.03 13.40
CA GLY A 21 2.97 10.37 12.97
C GLY A 21 3.14 10.54 11.46
N ARG A 22 2.75 9.54 10.65
CA ARG A 22 2.72 9.63 9.20
C ARG A 22 1.30 9.89 8.71
N THR A 23 1.12 11.01 8.04
CA THR A 23 -0.15 11.45 7.45
C THR A 23 -0.42 10.78 6.10
N LYS A 24 -1.65 10.92 5.59
CA LYS A 24 -2.02 10.52 4.23
C LYS A 24 -1.07 11.14 3.20
N GLU A 25 -0.76 12.43 3.35
CA GLU A 25 0.15 13.18 2.49
C GLU A 25 1.56 12.59 2.51
N ASP A 26 2.09 12.24 3.68
CA ASP A 26 3.43 11.64 3.81
C ASP A 26 3.54 10.30 3.08
N ILE A 27 2.49 9.49 3.12
CA ILE A 27 2.42 8.21 2.41
C ILE A 27 2.36 8.44 0.90
N LEU A 28 1.50 9.38 0.45
CA LEU A 28 1.36 9.70 -0.97
C LEU A 28 2.66 10.25 -1.56
N LEU A 29 3.37 11.11 -0.83
CA LEU A 29 4.69 11.61 -1.23
C LEU A 29 5.71 10.48 -1.35
N GLN A 30 5.70 9.50 -0.44
CA GLN A 30 6.59 8.33 -0.54
C GLN A 30 6.30 7.49 -1.79
N ILE A 31 5.03 7.19 -2.07
CA ILE A 31 4.63 6.43 -3.27
C ILE A 31 4.97 7.21 -4.54
N PHE A 32 4.75 8.52 -4.54
CA PHE A 32 5.12 9.40 -5.66
C PHE A 32 6.62 9.34 -5.94
N ALA A 33 7.46 9.43 -4.89
CA ALA A 33 8.91 9.31 -5.02
C ALA A 33 9.31 7.96 -5.64
N LEU A 34 8.73 6.84 -5.17
CA LEU A 34 8.97 5.52 -5.76
C LEU A 34 8.60 5.47 -7.26
N PHE A 35 7.49 6.08 -7.64
CA PHE A 35 7.07 6.13 -9.03
C PHE A 35 7.95 7.01 -9.92
N LYS A 36 8.54 8.07 -9.35
CA LYS A 36 9.47 8.98 -10.02
C LYS A 36 10.85 8.36 -10.19
N ASP A 37 11.38 7.74 -9.13
CA ASP A 37 12.77 7.27 -9.08
C ASP A 37 12.98 5.98 -9.89
N PHE A 38 11.94 5.16 -10.04
CA PHE A 38 12.03 3.90 -10.78
C PHE A 38 11.26 3.94 -12.10
N GLN A 39 11.96 3.77 -13.22
CA GLN A 39 11.35 3.70 -14.55
C GLN A 39 10.34 2.56 -14.65
N THR A 40 10.73 1.37 -14.18
CA THR A 40 9.87 0.18 -14.14
C THR A 40 9.79 -0.35 -12.72
N LEU A 41 8.57 -0.53 -12.23
CA LEU A 41 8.27 -1.09 -10.93
C LEU A 41 7.23 -2.21 -11.10
N GLN A 42 7.54 -3.39 -10.57
CA GLN A 42 6.64 -4.53 -10.52
C GLN A 42 6.40 -4.89 -9.07
N ILE A 43 5.13 -4.98 -8.67
CA ILE A 43 4.74 -5.48 -7.35
C ILE A 43 3.94 -6.75 -7.57
N GLN A 44 4.35 -7.81 -6.88
CA GLN A 44 3.59 -9.05 -6.84
C GLN A 44 3.25 -9.36 -5.38
N THR A 45 1.95 -9.44 -5.09
CA THR A 45 1.45 -9.83 -3.77
C THR A 45 1.33 -11.35 -3.68
N HIS A 46 1.65 -11.89 -2.50
CA HIS A 46 1.61 -13.30 -2.16
C HIS A 46 1.03 -13.48 -0.76
N ASN A 47 0.55 -14.70 -0.46
CA ASN A 47 0.14 -15.11 0.89
C ASN A 47 -0.85 -14.14 1.57
N ARG A 48 -1.79 -13.58 0.80
CA ARG A 48 -2.81 -12.68 1.34
C ARG A 48 -3.79 -13.44 2.21
N HIS A 49 -3.91 -13.02 3.46
CA HIS A 49 -4.93 -13.50 4.40
C HIS A 49 -5.72 -12.31 4.94
N ILE A 50 -7.05 -12.39 4.85
CA ILE A 50 -7.95 -11.34 5.34
C ILE A 50 -8.75 -11.92 6.50
N ASN A 51 -8.64 -11.29 7.67
CA ASN A 51 -9.41 -11.62 8.86
C ASN A 51 -10.43 -10.50 9.12
N ILE A 52 -11.71 -10.82 9.00
CA ILE A 52 -12.80 -9.89 9.33
C ILE A 52 -13.01 -9.93 10.84
N ILE A 53 -12.81 -8.79 11.51
CA ILE A 53 -13.01 -8.67 12.96
C ILE A 53 -14.48 -8.40 13.26
N ASP A 54 -15.07 -7.45 12.54
CA ASP A 54 -16.49 -7.10 12.62
C ASP A 54 -16.96 -6.42 11.31
N ASP A 55 -18.19 -5.89 11.31
CA ASP A 55 -18.79 -5.24 10.13
C ASP A 55 -18.05 -4.00 9.62
N LYS A 56 -17.16 -3.43 10.45
CA LYS A 56 -16.42 -2.19 10.20
C LYS A 56 -14.91 -2.37 10.23
N HIS A 57 -14.37 -3.45 10.76
CA HIS A 57 -12.93 -3.65 10.94
C HIS A 57 -12.44 -4.97 10.35
N ALA A 58 -11.28 -4.93 9.71
CA ALA A 58 -10.58 -6.11 9.22
C ALA A 58 -9.06 -5.94 9.29
N LEU A 59 -8.35 -7.07 9.31
CA LEU A 59 -6.90 -7.13 9.15
C LEU A 59 -6.57 -7.86 7.85
N CYS A 60 -5.58 -7.35 7.12
CA CYS A 60 -5.03 -8.01 5.94
C CYS A 60 -3.54 -8.23 6.16
N GLU A 61 -3.14 -9.49 6.25
CA GLU A 61 -1.73 -9.90 6.26
C GLU A 61 -1.34 -10.27 4.84
N GLN A 62 -0.24 -9.74 4.34
CA GLN A 62 0.27 -10.11 3.03
C GLN A 62 1.79 -10.00 2.95
N SER A 63 2.37 -10.74 2.02
CA SER A 63 3.75 -10.54 1.60
C SER A 63 3.76 -9.97 0.19
N TYR A 64 4.74 -9.16 -0.16
CA TYR A 64 4.89 -8.70 -1.53
C TYR A 64 6.35 -8.64 -1.95
N THR A 65 6.57 -8.93 -3.23
CA THR A 65 7.86 -8.73 -3.90
C THR A 65 7.78 -7.45 -4.70
N ILE A 66 8.64 -6.48 -4.40
CA ILE A 66 8.87 -5.33 -5.27
C ILE A 66 10.10 -5.62 -6.11
N LYS A 67 9.98 -5.52 -7.44
CA LYS A 67 11.10 -5.46 -8.37
C LYS A 67 11.15 -4.08 -9.01
N ALA A 68 12.31 -3.45 -8.96
CA ALA A 68 12.54 -2.16 -9.57
C ALA A 68 13.75 -2.24 -10.52
N MET A 69 13.63 -1.61 -11.68
CA MET A 69 14.74 -1.41 -12.60
C MET A 69 15.41 -0.06 -12.30
N ALA A 70 16.71 -0.10 -12.01
CA ALA A 70 17.55 1.08 -11.85
C ALA A 70 18.93 0.79 -12.47
N ASP A 71 19.49 1.76 -13.19
CA ASP A 71 20.82 1.62 -13.83
C ASP A 71 20.96 0.38 -14.74
N ASN A 72 19.87 -0.01 -15.43
CA ASN A 72 19.75 -1.24 -16.24
C ASN A 72 19.88 -2.57 -15.46
N GLU A 73 19.78 -2.53 -14.13
CA GLU A 73 19.76 -3.71 -13.27
C GLU A 73 18.44 -3.86 -12.53
N TRP A 74 17.98 -5.12 -12.41
CA TRP A 74 16.83 -5.45 -11.59
C TRP A 74 17.26 -5.63 -10.13
N ARG A 75 16.60 -4.90 -9.24
CA ARG A 75 16.70 -5.11 -7.79
C ARG A 75 15.36 -5.61 -7.27
N SER A 76 15.40 -6.54 -6.32
CA SER A 76 14.19 -7.09 -5.71
C SER A 76 14.26 -7.06 -4.19
N MET A 77 13.13 -6.73 -3.57
CA MET A 77 12.94 -6.85 -2.13
C MET A 77 11.64 -7.60 -1.85
N VAL A 78 11.65 -8.43 -0.81
CA VAL A 78 10.45 -9.06 -0.26
C VAL A 78 10.12 -8.35 1.04
N GLN A 79 8.84 -8.05 1.23
CA GLN A 79 8.31 -7.42 2.43
C GLN A 79 7.11 -8.20 2.94
N GLN A 80 6.91 -8.13 4.24
CA GLN A 80 5.71 -8.63 4.91
C GLN A 80 5.04 -7.44 5.59
N GLU A 81 3.73 -7.35 5.47
CA GLU A 81 2.95 -6.30 6.09
C GLU A 81 1.65 -6.85 6.68
N GLN A 82 1.18 -6.15 7.70
CA GLN A 82 -0.17 -6.29 8.20
C GLN A 82 -0.85 -4.93 8.08
N ILE A 83 -1.92 -4.88 7.32
CA ILE A 83 -2.72 -3.68 7.06
C ILE A 83 -4.01 -3.75 7.87
N GLN A 84 -4.34 -2.65 8.52
CA GLN A 84 -5.61 -2.44 9.20
C GLN A 84 -6.59 -1.77 8.24
N LEU A 85 -7.82 -2.29 8.19
CA LEU A 85 -8.88 -1.82 7.32
C LEU A 85 -10.09 -1.36 8.16
N ILE A 86 -10.63 -0.20 7.80
CA ILE A 86 -11.90 0.32 8.33
C ILE A 86 -12.89 0.50 7.18
N LYS A 87 -14.16 0.15 7.41
CA LYS A 87 -15.24 0.36 6.46
C LYS A 87 -15.86 1.75 6.65
N GLN A 88 -15.69 2.63 5.67
CA GLN A 88 -16.22 4.00 5.66
C GLN A 88 -17.12 4.20 4.44
N GLY A 89 -18.36 4.64 4.63
CA GLY A 89 -19.30 4.84 3.51
C GLY A 89 -19.58 3.58 2.69
N GLY A 90 -19.45 2.39 3.29
CA GLY A 90 -19.61 1.11 2.60
C GLY A 90 -18.34 0.58 1.90
N VAL A 91 -17.26 1.36 1.87
CA VAL A 91 -15.99 1.02 1.22
C VAL A 91 -14.91 0.74 2.27
N TRP A 92 -14.10 -0.30 2.05
CA TRP A 92 -12.93 -0.57 2.90
C TRP A 92 -11.79 0.37 2.58
N LYS A 93 -11.23 0.99 3.62
CA LYS A 93 -10.11 1.93 3.55
C LYS A 93 -8.98 1.43 4.45
N ILE A 94 -7.75 1.67 4.04
CA ILE A 94 -6.55 1.42 4.83
C ILE A 94 -6.51 2.46 5.95
N SER A 95 -6.62 2.00 7.18
CA SER A 95 -6.57 2.83 8.39
C SER A 95 -5.24 2.73 9.12
N GLY A 96 -4.39 1.75 8.77
CA GLY A 96 -3.04 1.65 9.32
C GLY A 96 -2.28 0.42 8.87
N GLY A 97 -1.05 0.30 9.35
CA GLY A 97 -0.15 -0.79 9.03
C GLY A 97 1.28 -0.55 9.51
N LEU A 98 2.08 -1.61 9.47
CA LEU A 98 3.48 -1.63 9.89
C LEU A 98 4.43 -1.36 8.73
#